data_AF-A0AAJ5YXW3-F1
#
_entry.id   AF-A0AAJ5YXW3-F1
#
_cell.length_a   1.000
_cell.length_b   1.000
_cell.length_c   1.000
_cell.angle_alpha   90.00
_cell.angle_beta   90.00
_cell.angle_gamma   90.00
#
_symmetry.space_group_name_H-M   'P 1'
#
loop_
_entity.id
_entity.type
_entity.pdbx_description
1 polymer ?
#
loop_
_entity_poly.entity_id
_entity_poly.type
_entity_poly.pdbx_seq_one_letter_code
_entity_poly.pdbx_strand_id
1 'polypeptide(L)'
;MLCRNAAAARTTQRRCSSLIRSQLRSFESVSDKLFRDAENEEEAERHAEAKSCRFMRASEPVWAGEERVQDTVLRMLEDKYKPLRTSENRLEAEKKQLAKVPRPTLRPPSAQDQEGANGVLIRRTGNNPWDLFYSASPKNEARVYRSKKSIDVSPIVSDMKQELNKIGMSPHQLPRDDPKAMGKIRESLRSSAKQTRIKSAVDRSYRYPDQKNAKVQAESREDDDKDKEDKPLLGVVSAAKGMAGIAEMKIEEAIRKGTFKQNSLRGKPIPYDSNEGNAHLQREEFILNRMVQRQNAAPPFVEMNMDMKKEERALRQNIQAAWICRAILDLEANAAYSSMEPVVVHWIENDASPSDIPEFTFDAHTDGQKSLIAWARDFRDGRWVYEQRNYHEAAVQQLNQTIRRYNNIAPYFARRLLYTKQGFIQDVLDRAFPLLIEAASARLRGLQQAKRKTTV
;
A
#
# COMPACT_ATOMS: atom_id res chain seq x y z
N MET A 1 51.24 10.21 47.21
CA MET A 1 51.95 10.88 46.09
C MET A 1 51.50 10.21 44.79
N LEU A 2 51.47 10.98 43.69
CA LEU A 2 50.99 10.64 42.33
C LEU A 2 49.47 10.78 42.13
N CYS A 3 49.03 12.00 41.81
CA CYS A 3 48.08 12.35 40.74
C CYS A 3 47.73 13.85 40.79
N ARG A 4 48.75 14.72 40.80
CA ARG A 4 48.65 16.11 40.34
C ARG A 4 49.45 16.13 39.03
N ASN A 5 48.81 15.94 37.88
CA ASN A 5 49.35 16.22 36.53
C ASN A 5 48.36 15.83 35.41
N ALA A 6 47.12 16.36 35.43
CA ALA A 6 46.20 16.23 34.28
C ALA A 6 45.34 17.47 33.99
N ALA A 7 45.39 18.51 34.82
CA ALA A 7 44.56 19.71 34.68
C ALA A 7 45.20 20.86 33.87
N ALA A 8 46.47 20.74 33.46
CA ALA A 8 47.23 21.82 32.80
C ALA A 8 47.24 21.76 31.26
N ALA A 9 46.61 20.77 30.62
CA ALA A 9 46.69 20.56 29.17
C ALA A 9 45.42 20.97 28.38
N ARG A 10 44.35 21.48 29.03
CA ARG A 10 43.09 21.86 28.35
C ARG A 10 42.87 23.37 28.21
N THR A 11 43.73 24.19 28.81
CA THR A 11 43.60 25.66 28.84
C THR A 11 44.38 26.39 27.74
N THR A 12 45.17 25.69 26.92
CA THR A 12 46.00 26.28 25.86
C THR A 12 45.41 26.17 24.44
N GLN A 13 44.30 25.45 24.25
CA GLN A 13 43.69 25.28 22.91
C GLN A 13 42.51 26.23 22.61
N ARG A 14 42.04 27.01 23.59
CA ARG A 14 40.94 27.99 23.42
C ARG A 14 41.40 29.43 23.17
N ARG A 15 42.71 29.72 23.22
CA ARG A 15 43.26 31.07 22.98
C ARG A 15 43.79 31.31 21.55
N CYS A 16 43.73 30.30 20.67
CA CYS A 16 44.22 30.44 19.28
C CYS A 16 43.12 30.56 18.21
N SER A 17 41.83 30.57 18.56
CA SER A 17 40.73 30.77 17.60
C SER A 17 40.05 32.14 17.67
N SER A 18 40.43 33.00 18.62
CA SER A 18 39.84 34.34 18.81
C SER A 18 40.60 35.47 18.10
N LEU A 19 41.64 35.16 17.32
CA LEU A 19 42.54 36.16 16.70
C LEU A 19 42.46 36.23 15.17
N ILE A 20 41.45 35.60 14.55
CA ILE A 20 41.27 35.61 13.07
C ILE A 20 39.95 36.30 12.64
N ARG A 21 39.15 36.84 13.58
CA ARG A 21 37.85 37.45 13.24
C ARG A 21 37.79 38.99 13.34
N SER A 22 38.93 39.67 13.47
CA SER A 22 38.99 41.12 13.68
C SER A 22 39.29 41.95 12.42
N GLN A 23 38.92 41.49 11.22
CA GLN A 23 39.31 42.22 9.98
C GLN A 23 38.29 42.31 8.85
N LEU A 24 37.00 42.18 9.13
CA LEU A 24 35.95 42.60 8.19
C LEU A 24 34.87 43.39 8.95
N ARG A 25 35.03 44.72 9.03
CA ARG A 25 33.92 45.63 9.30
C ARG A 25 33.05 45.64 8.05
N SER A 26 32.04 44.79 7.97
CA SER A 26 30.96 44.96 7.00
C SER A 26 30.13 46.18 7.41
N PHE A 27 29.84 47.05 6.45
CA PHE A 27 28.81 48.06 6.57
C PHE A 27 27.47 47.32 6.76
N GLU A 28 27.04 47.17 8.01
CA GLU A 28 25.71 46.64 8.31
C GLU A 28 24.68 47.62 7.76
N SER A 29 23.78 47.11 6.92
CA SER A 29 22.65 47.88 6.41
C SER A 29 21.85 48.42 7.59
N VAL A 30 21.35 49.66 7.49
CA VAL A 30 20.50 50.26 8.53
C VAL A 30 19.28 49.36 8.82
N SER A 31 18.79 48.63 7.81
CA SER A 31 17.76 47.61 7.97
C SER A 31 18.19 46.45 8.87
N ASP A 32 19.41 45.95 8.71
CA ASP A 32 19.92 44.82 9.51
C ASP A 32 20.08 45.19 10.97
N LYS A 33 20.46 46.44 11.25
CA LYS A 33 20.52 46.96 12.61
C LYS A 33 19.12 47.05 13.23
N LEU A 34 18.12 47.54 12.47
CA LEU A 34 16.73 47.62 12.94
C LEU A 34 16.14 46.24 13.22
N PHE A 35 16.42 45.24 12.38
CA PHE A 35 15.96 43.87 12.64
C PHE A 35 16.64 43.26 13.87
N ARG A 36 17.93 43.53 14.08
CA ARG A 36 18.63 43.09 15.30
C ARG A 36 18.11 43.76 16.55
N ASP A 37 17.84 45.06 16.48
CA ASP A 37 17.30 45.81 17.61
C ASP A 37 15.88 45.31 17.93
N ALA A 38 15.06 44.99 16.91
CA ALA A 38 13.75 44.36 17.10
C ALA A 38 13.84 42.94 17.70
N GLU A 39 14.79 42.10 17.25
CA GLU A 39 15.02 40.78 17.84
C GLU A 39 15.47 40.89 19.31
N ASN A 40 16.37 41.83 19.62
CA ASN A 40 16.82 42.08 20.99
C ASN A 40 15.69 42.60 21.89
N GLU A 41 14.79 43.44 21.36
CA GLU A 41 13.64 43.96 22.09
C GLU A 41 12.61 42.84 22.34
N GLU A 42 12.34 41.99 21.35
CA GLU A 42 11.46 40.83 21.50
C GLU A 42 12.07 39.78 22.48
N GLU A 43 13.38 39.57 22.45
CA GLU A 43 14.08 38.73 23.43
C GLU A 43 14.05 39.34 24.84
N ALA A 44 14.19 40.66 24.96
CA ALA A 44 14.10 41.37 26.24
C ALA A 44 12.68 41.32 26.82
N GLU A 45 11.65 41.47 25.99
CA GLU A 45 10.24 41.28 26.36
C GLU A 45 9.99 39.85 26.82
N ARG A 46 10.42 38.83 26.05
CA ARG A 46 10.33 37.42 26.45
C ARG A 46 11.07 37.15 27.76
N HIS A 47 12.22 37.79 27.98
CA HIS A 47 12.97 37.68 29.23
C HIS A 47 12.27 38.38 30.40
N ALA A 48 11.60 39.50 30.17
CA ALA A 48 10.80 40.21 31.16
C ALA A 48 9.54 39.41 31.53
N GLU A 49 8.83 38.85 30.54
CA GLU A 49 7.70 37.95 30.72
C GLU A 49 8.12 36.66 31.45
N ALA A 50 9.26 36.07 31.09
CA ALA A 50 9.79 34.90 31.76
C ALA A 50 10.19 35.20 33.21
N LYS A 51 10.73 36.40 33.49
CA LYS A 51 11.00 36.87 34.86
C LYS A 51 9.70 37.09 35.64
N SER A 52 8.69 37.70 35.03
CA SER A 52 7.37 37.91 35.63
C SER A 52 6.68 36.57 35.95
N CYS A 53 6.70 35.63 35.02
CA CYS A 53 6.19 34.27 35.22
C CYS A 53 6.95 33.49 36.30
N ARG A 54 8.27 33.70 36.41
CA ARG A 54 9.08 33.08 37.49
C ARG A 54 8.79 33.71 38.85
N PHE A 55 8.57 35.02 38.91
CA PHE A 55 8.25 35.73 40.15
C PHE A 55 6.86 35.32 40.67
N MET A 56 5.87 35.21 39.77
CA MET A 56 4.54 34.67 40.08
C MET A 56 4.61 33.23 40.59
N ARG A 57 5.34 32.34 39.90
CA ARG A 57 5.52 30.94 40.33
C ARG A 57 6.29 30.76 41.63
N ALA A 58 7.14 31.71 42.01
CA ALA A 58 7.87 31.66 43.28
C ALA A 58 7.01 32.10 44.47
N SER A 59 5.94 32.86 44.24
CA SER A 59 4.98 33.30 45.26
C SER A 59 3.84 32.30 45.48
N GLU A 60 3.71 31.28 44.63
CA GLU A 60 2.71 30.23 44.79
C GLU A 60 3.18 29.20 45.84
N PRO A 61 2.34 28.84 46.82
CA PRO A 61 2.69 27.80 47.78
C PRO A 61 2.91 26.46 47.06
N VAL A 62 3.92 25.70 47.51
CA VAL A 62 4.24 24.38 46.96
C VAL A 62 3.02 23.47 47.07
N TRP A 63 2.65 22.82 45.96
CA TRP A 63 1.46 21.98 45.86
C TRP A 63 1.46 20.86 46.92
N ALA A 64 0.49 20.89 47.82
CA ALA A 64 0.35 19.96 48.95
C ALA A 64 -0.56 18.75 48.67
N GLY A 65 -0.86 18.45 47.40
CA GLY A 65 -1.74 17.35 46.98
C GLY A 65 -3.23 17.72 46.86
N GLU A 66 -3.72 18.65 47.68
CA GLU A 66 -5.08 19.21 47.56
C GLU A 66 -5.03 20.58 46.87
N GLU A 67 -5.81 20.75 45.80
CA GLU A 67 -5.93 22.02 45.07
C GLU A 67 -6.79 23.01 45.88
N ARG A 68 -6.39 24.28 45.93
CA ARG A 68 -7.15 25.30 46.65
C ARG A 68 -8.52 25.51 46.00
N VAL A 69 -9.52 25.84 46.81
CA VAL A 69 -10.89 26.09 46.33
C VAL A 69 -10.92 27.23 45.29
N GLN A 70 -10.06 28.24 45.45
CA GLN A 70 -9.96 29.35 44.50
C GLN A 70 -9.44 28.87 43.14
N ASP A 71 -8.41 28.02 43.11
CA ASP A 71 -7.81 27.51 41.88
C ASP A 71 -8.75 26.53 41.16
N THR A 72 -9.42 25.65 41.92
CA THR A 72 -10.45 24.76 41.37
C THR A 72 -11.62 25.53 40.76
N VAL A 73 -12.10 26.58 41.43
CA VAL A 73 -13.18 27.45 40.91
C VAL A 73 -12.70 28.24 39.70
N LEU A 74 -11.48 28.78 39.72
CA LEU A 74 -10.90 29.50 38.59
C LEU A 74 -10.78 28.58 37.37
N ARG A 75 -10.29 27.36 37.54
CA ARG A 75 -10.23 26.35 36.49
C ARG A 75 -11.62 25.99 35.96
N MET A 76 -12.60 25.82 36.84
CA MET A 76 -13.99 25.57 36.43
C MET A 76 -14.57 26.76 35.64
N LEU A 77 -14.24 28.00 35.99
CA LEU A 77 -14.68 29.19 35.27
C LEU A 77 -13.98 29.33 33.92
N GLU A 78 -12.67 29.09 33.86
CA GLU A 78 -11.88 29.14 32.62
C GLU A 78 -12.27 28.01 31.65
N ASP A 79 -12.57 26.81 32.14
CA ASP A 79 -13.08 25.73 31.29
C ASP A 79 -14.54 25.97 30.85
N LYS A 80 -15.38 26.60 31.68
CA LYS A 80 -16.76 26.96 31.31
C LYS A 80 -16.81 28.08 30.27
N TYR A 81 -15.86 29.02 30.31
CA TYR A 81 -15.74 30.12 29.35
C TYR A 81 -14.51 29.99 28.47
N LYS A 82 -14.28 28.79 27.94
CA LYS A 82 -13.18 28.55 27.00
C LYS A 82 -13.37 29.43 25.76
N PRO A 83 -12.42 30.32 25.42
CA PRO A 83 -12.60 31.25 24.31
C PRO A 83 -12.86 30.48 23.01
N LEU A 84 -13.88 30.92 22.27
CA LEU A 84 -14.23 30.35 20.97
C LEU A 84 -12.98 30.38 20.07
N ARG A 85 -12.64 29.22 19.49
CA ARG A 85 -11.47 29.12 18.60
C ARG A 85 -11.78 29.87 17.30
N THR A 86 -11.35 31.11 17.21
CA THR A 86 -11.26 31.85 15.94
C THR A 86 -10.30 31.12 14.99
N SER A 87 -10.42 31.38 13.68
CA SER A 87 -9.58 30.75 12.65
C SER A 87 -8.08 30.92 12.90
N GLU A 88 -7.68 32.08 13.42
CA GLU A 88 -6.31 32.41 13.81
C GLU A 88 -5.81 31.52 14.95
N ASN A 89 -6.63 31.39 16.02
CA ASN A 89 -6.34 30.53 17.17
C ASN A 89 -6.26 29.04 16.79
N ARG A 90 -6.98 28.61 15.75
CA ARG A 90 -6.90 27.25 15.20
C ARG A 90 -5.56 27.02 14.49
N LEU A 91 -5.16 27.92 13.59
CA LEU A 91 -3.93 27.81 12.81
C LEU A 91 -2.69 27.88 13.72
N GLU A 92 -2.70 28.72 14.74
CA GLU A 92 -1.61 28.78 15.72
C GLU A 92 -1.50 27.51 16.58
N ALA A 93 -2.64 26.97 17.02
CA ALA A 93 -2.67 25.72 17.78
C ALA A 93 -2.21 24.53 16.92
N GLU A 94 -2.62 24.46 15.66
CA GLU A 94 -2.17 23.45 14.70
C GLU A 94 -0.67 23.59 14.41
N LYS A 95 -0.15 24.81 14.20
CA LYS A 95 1.31 25.07 14.07
C LYS A 95 2.10 24.61 15.30
N LYS A 96 1.64 24.93 16.51
CA LYS A 96 2.29 24.51 17.77
C LYS A 96 2.26 22.99 17.97
N GLN A 97 1.22 22.31 17.48
CA GLN A 97 1.15 20.84 17.48
C GLN A 97 2.09 20.23 16.43
N LEU A 98 2.08 20.75 15.20
CA LEU A 98 2.95 20.32 14.10
C LEU A 98 4.44 20.54 14.38
N ALA A 99 4.79 21.57 15.17
CA ALA A 99 6.17 21.81 15.61
C ALA A 99 6.68 20.75 16.61
N LYS A 100 5.77 20.08 17.34
CA LYS A 100 6.11 19.02 18.30
C LYS A 100 6.19 17.62 17.66
N VAL A 101 5.65 17.46 16.45
CA VAL A 101 5.73 16.19 15.72
C VAL A 101 7.12 16.07 15.06
N PRO A 102 7.89 15.00 15.31
CA PRO A 102 9.14 14.76 14.60
C PRO A 102 8.85 14.58 13.11
N ARG A 103 9.38 15.46 12.27
CA ARG A 103 9.22 15.37 10.81
C ARG A 103 10.07 14.21 10.29
N PRO A 104 9.51 13.30 9.46
CA PRO A 104 10.32 12.31 8.75
C PRO A 104 11.35 13.04 7.89
N THR A 105 12.62 12.65 8.00
CA THR A 105 13.71 13.17 7.19
C THR A 105 13.43 12.88 5.72
N LEU A 106 13.10 13.91 4.94
CA LEU A 106 13.14 13.83 3.49
C LEU A 106 14.57 13.54 3.01
N ARG A 107 14.64 12.78 1.91
CA ARG A 107 15.77 12.50 1.02
C ARG A 107 17.09 13.22 1.42
N PRO A 108 18.12 12.50 1.88
CA PRO A 108 19.42 13.13 2.08
C PRO A 108 19.93 13.66 0.72
N PRO A 109 20.42 14.91 0.64
CA PRO A 109 20.88 15.53 -0.61
C PRO A 109 22.11 14.83 -1.23
N SER A 110 22.70 13.85 -0.54
CA SER A 110 23.83 13.05 -1.00
C SER A 110 23.45 11.71 -1.67
N ALA A 111 22.17 11.40 -1.83
CA ALA A 111 21.73 10.14 -2.46
C ALA A 111 21.91 10.19 -3.98
N GLN A 112 22.81 9.36 -4.52
CA GLN A 112 23.00 9.16 -5.95
C GLN A 112 22.45 7.78 -6.36
N ASP A 113 21.64 7.77 -7.43
CA ASP A 113 21.09 6.54 -8.01
C ASP A 113 22.00 6.09 -9.16
N GLN A 114 22.47 4.84 -9.12
CA GLN A 114 23.29 4.22 -10.16
C GLN A 114 22.61 2.97 -10.70
N GLU A 115 22.60 2.79 -12.02
CA GLU A 115 22.13 1.55 -12.65
C GLU A 115 23.23 0.50 -12.62
N GLY A 116 22.97 -0.63 -11.96
CA GLY A 116 23.85 -1.80 -12.01
C GLY A 116 23.72 -2.54 -13.34
N ALA A 117 24.72 -3.37 -13.69
CA ALA A 117 24.80 -4.13 -14.95
C ALA A 117 23.58 -5.04 -15.28
N ASN A 118 22.70 -5.28 -14.30
CA ASN A 118 21.49 -6.10 -14.43
C ASN A 118 20.18 -5.28 -14.48
N GLY A 119 20.25 -3.95 -14.65
CA GLY A 119 19.07 -3.07 -14.69
C GLY A 119 18.40 -2.84 -13.32
N VAL A 120 19.10 -3.16 -12.23
CA VAL A 120 18.65 -2.89 -10.86
C VAL A 120 19.15 -1.51 -10.45
N LEU A 121 18.23 -0.65 -9.99
CA LEU A 121 18.54 0.67 -9.45
C LEU A 121 19.13 0.52 -8.04
N ILE A 122 20.41 0.86 -7.93
CA ILE A 122 21.18 0.83 -6.69
C ILE A 122 21.20 2.24 -6.10
N ARG A 123 20.62 2.38 -4.91
CA ARG A 123 20.62 3.65 -4.19
C ARG A 123 21.74 3.65 -3.16
N ARG A 124 22.71 4.54 -3.32
CA ARG A 124 23.82 4.71 -2.36
C ARG A 124 23.54 5.90 -1.44
N THR A 125 23.57 5.66 -0.13
CA THR A 125 23.58 6.70 0.90
C THR A 125 24.88 6.62 1.70
N GLY A 126 26.00 7.05 1.09
CA GLY A 126 27.32 7.07 1.73
C GLY A 126 28.33 6.04 1.18
N ASN A 127 29.54 6.02 1.78
CA ASN A 127 30.68 5.20 1.34
C ASN A 127 30.77 3.84 2.06
N ASN A 128 29.85 3.52 2.96
CA ASN A 128 29.89 2.24 3.67
C ASN A 128 29.18 1.13 2.85
N PRO A 129 29.77 -0.07 2.76
CA PRO A 129 29.24 -1.17 1.94
C PRO A 129 27.95 -1.83 2.47
N TRP A 130 27.42 -1.41 3.63
CA TRP A 130 26.15 -1.90 4.18
C TRP A 130 24.98 -0.90 4.03
N ASP A 131 25.23 0.31 3.52
CA ASP A 131 24.20 1.35 3.29
C ASP A 131 23.53 1.22 1.90
N LEU A 132 23.53 0.01 1.33
CA LEU A 132 22.98 -0.29 0.00
C LEU A 132 21.50 -0.70 0.10
N PHE A 133 20.62 0.07 -0.54
CA PHE A 133 19.22 -0.28 -0.72
C PHE A 133 18.95 -0.75 -2.15
N TYR A 134 18.43 -1.97 -2.29
CA TYR A 134 17.97 -2.53 -3.56
C TYR A 134 16.52 -2.11 -3.80
N SER A 135 16.28 -1.34 -4.87
CA SER A 135 14.94 -1.11 -5.37
C SER A 135 14.68 -2.04 -6.55
N ALA A 136 13.66 -2.88 -6.46
CA ALA A 136 13.28 -3.75 -7.57
C ALA A 136 12.71 -2.88 -8.70
N SER A 137 13.40 -2.85 -9.84
CA SER A 137 12.86 -2.25 -11.07
C SER A 137 11.60 -3.02 -11.49
N PRO A 138 10.45 -2.36 -11.70
CA PRO A 138 9.27 -3.04 -12.20
C PRO A 138 9.55 -3.43 -13.64
N LYS A 139 9.76 -4.73 -13.89
CA LYS A 139 9.73 -5.26 -15.25
C LYS A 139 8.37 -4.91 -15.84
N ASN A 140 8.36 -4.14 -16.93
CA ASN A 140 7.20 -3.91 -17.79
C ASN A 140 6.79 -5.23 -18.44
N GLU A 141 6.15 -6.11 -17.67
CA GLU A 141 5.42 -7.25 -18.21
C GLU A 141 3.98 -6.79 -18.38
N ALA A 142 3.50 -6.80 -19.62
CA ALA A 142 2.12 -6.44 -19.95
C ALA A 142 1.17 -7.35 -19.19
N ARG A 143 0.59 -6.83 -18.10
CA ARG A 143 -0.47 -7.48 -17.35
C ARG A 143 -1.75 -7.43 -18.17
N VAL A 144 -1.91 -8.44 -19.02
CA VAL A 144 -3.22 -8.73 -19.62
C VAL A 144 -4.14 -9.17 -18.49
N TYR A 145 -5.10 -8.30 -18.16
CA TYR A 145 -6.14 -8.59 -17.17
C TYR A 145 -6.93 -9.83 -17.59
N ARG A 146 -6.76 -10.90 -16.81
CA ARG A 146 -7.69 -12.03 -16.76
C ARG A 146 -7.82 -12.47 -15.30
N SER A 147 -9.07 -12.62 -14.85
CA SER A 147 -9.50 -12.99 -13.49
C SER A 147 -8.54 -13.89 -12.69
N LYS A 148 -8.20 -13.48 -11.45
CA LYS A 148 -7.70 -14.22 -10.24
C LYS A 148 -6.77 -15.46 -10.37
N LYS A 149 -6.34 -15.86 -11.56
CA LYS A 149 -5.32 -16.87 -11.85
C LYS A 149 -4.59 -16.38 -13.09
N SER A 150 -3.51 -15.63 -12.89
CA SER A 150 -2.58 -15.33 -13.97
C SER A 150 -2.09 -16.66 -14.53
N ILE A 151 -2.36 -16.90 -15.82
CA ILE A 151 -1.66 -17.94 -16.56
C ILE A 151 -0.25 -17.37 -16.76
N ASP A 152 0.75 -17.97 -16.11
CA ASP A 152 2.13 -17.64 -16.38
C ASP A 152 2.38 -17.90 -17.88
N VAL A 153 2.64 -16.83 -18.64
CA VAL A 153 2.90 -16.88 -20.10
C VAL A 153 4.29 -17.46 -20.40
N SER A 154 5.03 -17.85 -19.35
CA SER A 154 6.25 -18.63 -19.44
C SER A 154 6.00 -19.92 -20.24
N PRO A 155 6.86 -20.27 -21.21
CA PRO A 155 6.74 -21.55 -21.91
C PRO A 155 6.74 -22.69 -20.89
N ILE A 156 5.90 -23.71 -21.07
CA ILE A 156 5.83 -24.88 -20.19
C ILE A 156 7.22 -25.51 -20.10
N VAL A 157 7.90 -25.29 -18.97
CA VAL A 157 9.25 -25.81 -18.69
C VAL A 157 9.07 -27.19 -18.07
N SER A 158 9.74 -28.22 -18.61
CA SER A 158 9.74 -29.56 -17.99
C SER A 158 10.29 -29.51 -16.57
N ASP A 159 9.74 -30.33 -15.68
CA ASP A 159 10.13 -30.40 -14.25
C ASP A 159 11.66 -30.54 -14.08
N MET A 160 12.29 -31.36 -14.95
CA MET A 160 13.75 -31.53 -14.98
C MET A 160 14.51 -30.24 -15.30
N LYS A 161 14.01 -29.43 -16.24
CA LYS A 161 14.63 -28.14 -16.58
C LYS A 161 14.43 -27.13 -15.46
N GLN A 162 13.32 -27.20 -14.72
CA GLN A 162 13.12 -26.37 -13.52
C GLN A 162 14.09 -26.74 -12.40
N GLU A 163 14.31 -28.05 -12.15
CA GLU A 163 15.26 -28.52 -11.15
C GLU A 163 16.72 -28.19 -11.50
N LEU A 164 17.10 -28.29 -12.79
CA LEU A 164 18.43 -27.88 -13.25
C LEU A 164 18.65 -26.36 -13.10
N ASN A 165 17.63 -25.55 -13.42
CA ASN A 165 17.69 -24.10 -13.26
C ASN A 165 17.86 -23.69 -11.79
N LYS A 166 17.27 -24.41 -10.83
CA LYS A 166 17.48 -24.17 -9.37
C LYS A 166 18.94 -24.39 -8.95
N ILE A 167 19.65 -25.27 -9.65
CA ILE A 167 21.09 -25.54 -9.46
C ILE A 167 21.95 -24.58 -10.29
N GLY A 168 21.33 -23.71 -11.11
CA GLY A 168 22.02 -22.76 -11.99
C GLY A 168 22.59 -23.38 -13.27
N MET A 169 22.11 -24.57 -13.65
CA MET A 169 22.59 -25.31 -14.83
C MET A 169 21.53 -25.33 -15.93
N SER A 170 21.93 -25.09 -17.17
CA SER A 170 21.06 -25.26 -18.34
C SER A 170 21.21 -26.66 -18.95
N PRO A 171 20.19 -27.22 -19.63
CA PRO A 171 20.27 -28.57 -20.23
C PRO A 171 21.43 -28.79 -21.22
N HIS A 172 21.98 -27.72 -21.78
CA HIS A 172 23.11 -27.78 -22.72
C HIS A 172 24.48 -27.85 -22.01
N GLN A 173 24.53 -27.50 -20.72
CA GLN A 173 25.74 -27.53 -19.88
C GLN A 173 25.92 -28.87 -19.13
N LEU A 174 25.11 -29.89 -19.44
CA LEU A 174 25.21 -31.21 -18.83
C LEU A 174 26.41 -31.98 -19.41
N PRO A 175 27.38 -32.41 -18.58
CA PRO A 175 28.50 -33.25 -19.03
C PRO A 175 27.99 -34.64 -19.40
N ARG A 176 27.62 -34.88 -20.66
CA ARG A 176 27.07 -36.18 -21.11
C ARG A 176 28.13 -37.27 -21.18
N ASP A 177 29.39 -36.89 -21.35
CA ASP A 177 30.50 -37.82 -21.58
C ASP A 177 31.18 -38.27 -20.28
N ASP A 178 30.99 -37.54 -19.17
CA ASP A 178 31.63 -37.82 -17.87
C ASP A 178 30.65 -38.49 -16.88
N PRO A 179 30.75 -39.81 -16.64
CA PRO A 179 29.81 -40.52 -15.76
C PRO A 179 29.91 -40.07 -14.29
N LYS A 180 31.10 -39.67 -13.84
CA LYS A 180 31.34 -39.15 -12.48
C LYS A 180 30.72 -37.77 -12.28
N ALA A 181 30.77 -36.90 -13.30
CA ALA A 181 30.16 -35.58 -13.24
C ALA A 181 28.62 -35.68 -13.21
N MET A 182 28.04 -36.58 -14.02
CA MET A 182 26.61 -36.88 -13.97
C MET A 182 26.17 -37.50 -12.64
N GLY A 183 27.02 -38.31 -12.00
CA GLY A 183 26.78 -38.84 -10.66
C GLY A 183 26.57 -37.73 -9.62
N LYS A 184 27.46 -36.74 -9.60
CA LYS A 184 27.36 -35.58 -8.69
C LYS A 184 26.10 -34.75 -8.93
N ILE A 185 25.70 -34.56 -10.20
CA ILE A 185 24.47 -33.84 -10.57
C ILE A 185 23.22 -34.61 -10.11
N ARG A 186 23.21 -35.94 -10.23
CA ARG A 186 22.10 -36.76 -9.73
C ARG A 186 21.98 -36.71 -8.21
N GLU A 187 23.11 -36.68 -7.51
CA GLU A 187 23.15 -36.58 -6.05
C GLU A 187 22.71 -35.19 -5.55
N SER A 188 23.08 -34.12 -6.25
CA SER A 188 22.63 -32.76 -5.94
C SER A 188 21.13 -32.58 -6.20
N LEU A 189 20.59 -33.14 -7.30
CA LEU A 189 19.15 -33.18 -7.59
C LEU A 189 18.37 -33.95 -6.51
N ARG A 190 18.87 -35.12 -6.08
CA ARG A 190 18.25 -35.92 -5.01
C ARG A 190 18.25 -35.18 -3.67
N SER A 191 19.33 -34.46 -3.37
CA SER A 191 19.45 -33.65 -2.15
C SER A 191 18.51 -32.44 -2.17
N SER A 192 18.39 -31.75 -3.31
CA SER A 192 17.44 -30.65 -3.54
C SER A 192 15.99 -31.12 -3.34
N ALA A 193 15.61 -32.24 -3.96
CA ALA A 193 14.28 -32.83 -3.84
C ALA A 193 13.92 -33.23 -2.39
N LYS A 194 14.90 -33.72 -1.63
CA LYS A 194 14.72 -34.01 -0.19
C LYS A 194 14.48 -32.72 0.60
N GLN A 195 15.21 -31.65 0.28
CA GLN A 195 15.08 -30.35 0.93
C GLN A 195 13.73 -29.68 0.65
N THR A 196 13.23 -29.74 -0.59
CA THR A 196 11.91 -29.21 -0.96
C THR A 196 10.79 -29.99 -0.27
N ARG A 197 10.91 -31.31 -0.15
CA ARG A 197 9.97 -32.14 0.61
C ARG A 197 9.92 -31.74 2.09
N ILE A 198 11.08 -31.53 2.73
CA ILE A 198 11.16 -31.08 4.13
C ILE A 198 10.54 -29.69 4.29
N LYS A 199 10.91 -28.73 3.42
CA LYS A 199 10.34 -27.37 3.43
C LYS A 199 8.82 -27.39 3.27
N SER A 200 8.30 -28.19 2.33
CA SER A 200 6.85 -28.32 2.13
C SER A 200 6.13 -28.94 3.33
N ALA A 201 6.76 -29.88 4.05
CA ALA A 201 6.21 -30.47 5.26
C ALA A 201 6.19 -29.46 6.42
N VAL A 202 7.25 -28.66 6.54
CA VAL A 202 7.37 -27.57 7.53
C VAL A 202 6.38 -26.44 7.24
N ASP A 203 6.27 -25.96 6.00
CA ASP A 203 5.28 -24.95 5.62
C ASP A 203 3.84 -25.46 5.83
N ARG A 204 3.62 -26.77 5.66
CA ARG A 204 2.32 -27.39 5.92
C ARG A 204 2.04 -27.48 7.42
N SER A 205 3.03 -27.78 8.26
CA SER A 205 2.84 -27.78 9.73
C SER A 205 2.56 -26.39 10.28
N TYR A 206 3.14 -25.33 9.70
CA TYR A 206 2.82 -23.95 10.07
C TYR A 206 1.40 -23.50 9.67
N ARG A 207 0.77 -24.13 8.66
CA ARG A 207 -0.62 -23.81 8.24
C ARG A 207 -1.70 -24.59 9.01
N TYR A 208 -1.35 -25.65 9.73
CA TYR A 208 -2.30 -26.48 10.46
C TYR A 208 -2.93 -25.86 11.73
N PRO A 209 -2.32 -24.89 12.45
CA PRO A 209 -2.96 -24.29 13.63
C PRO A 209 -4.17 -23.41 13.28
N ASP A 210 -4.13 -22.71 12.14
CA ASP A 210 -5.19 -21.74 11.77
C ASP A 210 -6.46 -22.40 11.24
N GLN A 211 -6.37 -23.60 10.66
CA GLN A 211 -7.57 -24.33 10.19
C GLN A 211 -8.31 -25.04 11.32
N LYS A 212 -7.66 -25.32 12.46
CA LYS A 212 -8.33 -25.89 13.64
C LYS A 212 -9.17 -24.84 14.39
N ASN A 213 -8.81 -23.56 14.33
CA ASN A 213 -9.59 -22.49 14.98
C ASN A 213 -10.91 -22.14 14.25
N ALA A 214 -11.04 -22.47 12.97
CA ALA A 214 -12.26 -22.21 12.19
C ALA A 214 -13.36 -23.28 12.37
N LYS A 215 -13.09 -24.39 13.09
CA LYS A 215 -14.03 -25.52 13.24
C LYS A 215 -14.29 -25.98 14.68
N VAL A 216 -13.69 -25.34 15.69
CA VAL A 216 -13.72 -25.80 17.11
C VAL A 216 -14.56 -24.91 18.04
N GLN A 217 -15.39 -23.99 17.52
CA GLN A 217 -16.52 -23.42 18.30
C GLN A 217 -17.78 -24.29 18.17
N ALA A 218 -17.64 -25.59 18.44
CA ALA A 218 -18.71 -26.53 18.72
C ALA A 218 -18.04 -27.75 19.34
N GLU A 219 -18.59 -28.27 20.43
CA GLU A 219 -18.09 -29.41 21.22
C GLU A 219 -16.96 -29.08 22.22
N SER A 220 -17.41 -28.71 23.41
CA SER A 220 -16.76 -29.06 24.67
C SER A 220 -16.84 -30.57 24.90
N ARG A 221 -15.69 -31.20 25.20
CA ARG A 221 -15.50 -32.19 26.28
C ARG A 221 -14.06 -32.72 26.27
N GLU A 222 -13.48 -32.66 27.47
CA GLU A 222 -12.54 -33.60 28.09
C GLU A 222 -11.56 -34.33 27.16
N ASP A 223 -10.27 -34.07 27.35
CA ASP A 223 -9.30 -35.13 27.68
C ASP A 223 -7.95 -34.50 28.07
N ASP A 224 -7.55 -34.80 29.31
CA ASP A 224 -6.19 -34.70 29.82
C ASP A 224 -5.29 -35.68 29.06
N ASP A 225 -4.12 -35.26 28.59
CA ASP A 225 -2.84 -35.80 29.08
C ASP A 225 -1.63 -35.30 28.28
N LYS A 226 -0.57 -35.01 29.06
CA LYS A 226 0.86 -35.03 28.72
C LYS A 226 1.37 -34.07 27.63
N ASP A 227 2.23 -33.15 28.07
CA ASP A 227 3.66 -33.25 27.76
C ASP A 227 4.48 -32.39 28.73
N LYS A 228 5.33 -33.07 29.50
CA LYS A 228 6.45 -32.48 30.24
C LYS A 228 7.66 -32.45 29.32
N GLU A 229 8.62 -31.62 29.73
CA GLU A 229 10.03 -31.60 29.33
C GLU A 229 10.35 -30.64 28.19
N ASP A 230 10.70 -29.41 28.60
CA ASP A 230 12.01 -28.82 28.31
C ASP A 230 12.21 -27.56 29.16
N LYS A 231 12.98 -27.69 30.25
CA LYS A 231 13.52 -26.53 30.98
C LYS A 231 15.02 -26.71 31.15
N PRO A 232 15.85 -25.78 30.67
CA PRO A 232 17.28 -25.88 30.83
C PRO A 232 17.71 -25.66 32.29
N LEU A 233 18.72 -26.43 32.64
CA LEU A 233 19.54 -26.45 33.84
C LEU A 233 19.98 -25.02 34.24
N LEU A 234 19.54 -24.52 35.40
CA LEU A 234 20.08 -23.30 36.01
C LEU A 234 20.63 -23.63 37.40
N GLY A 235 21.89 -24.02 37.43
CA GLY A 235 22.66 -24.24 38.65
C GLY A 235 23.26 -22.94 39.19
N VAL A 236 23.21 -22.82 40.52
CA VAL A 236 24.07 -22.01 41.41
C VAL A 236 23.81 -20.50 41.49
N VAL A 237 22.95 -20.08 42.43
CA VAL A 237 23.18 -18.90 43.33
C VAL A 237 22.48 -19.12 44.69
N SER A 238 23.20 -18.92 45.80
CA SER A 238 22.81 -19.15 47.20
C SER A 238 21.60 -18.32 47.72
N ALA A 239 20.49 -19.00 47.99
CA ALA A 239 19.88 -19.26 49.31
C ALA A 239 19.79 -18.22 50.47
N ALA A 240 19.98 -16.90 50.32
CA ALA A 240 19.71 -15.97 51.45
C ALA A 240 18.80 -14.76 51.17
N LYS A 241 18.42 -14.51 49.90
CA LYS A 241 17.42 -13.49 49.52
C LYS A 241 16.41 -14.11 48.55
N GLY A 242 15.78 -15.18 49.03
CA GLY A 242 15.00 -16.14 48.24
C GLY A 242 13.91 -15.49 47.40
N MET A 243 13.84 -15.89 46.13
CA MET A 243 12.86 -15.56 45.08
C MET A 243 12.55 -14.07 44.83
N ALA A 244 12.24 -13.28 45.85
CA ALA A 244 12.05 -11.83 45.76
C ALA A 244 13.31 -11.13 45.23
N GLY A 245 14.51 -11.52 45.65
CA GLY A 245 15.76 -10.96 45.11
C GLY A 245 16.00 -11.32 43.64
N ILE A 246 15.58 -12.53 43.23
CA ILE A 246 15.69 -12.99 41.84
C ILE A 246 14.64 -12.30 40.95
N ALA A 247 13.43 -12.11 41.48
CA ALA A 247 12.37 -11.37 40.82
C ALA A 247 12.77 -9.90 40.65
N GLU A 248 13.28 -9.25 41.71
CA GLU A 248 13.77 -7.88 41.66
C GLU A 248 14.92 -7.73 40.67
N MET A 249 15.91 -8.64 40.71
CA MET A 249 17.02 -8.61 39.75
C MET A 249 16.54 -8.83 38.30
N LYS A 250 15.54 -9.68 38.08
CA LYS A 250 14.92 -9.87 36.75
C LYS A 250 14.10 -8.66 36.32
N ILE A 251 13.40 -8.00 37.24
CA ILE A 251 12.65 -6.76 36.97
C ILE A 251 13.64 -5.65 36.61
N GLU A 252 14.72 -5.47 37.38
CA GLU A 252 15.79 -4.50 37.08
C GLU A 252 16.49 -4.79 35.75
N GLU A 253 16.77 -6.06 35.45
CA GLU A 253 17.35 -6.46 34.18
C GLU A 253 16.40 -6.18 33.01
N ALA A 254 15.10 -6.44 33.19
CA ALA A 254 14.05 -6.11 32.22
C ALA A 254 13.85 -4.60 32.03
N ILE A 255 13.93 -3.80 33.11
CA ILE A 255 13.91 -2.34 33.06
C ILE A 255 15.14 -1.82 32.32
N ARG A 256 16.34 -2.33 32.62
CA ARG A 256 17.60 -1.99 31.91
C ARG A 256 17.54 -2.34 30.43
N LYS A 257 16.99 -3.51 30.09
CA LYS A 257 16.78 -3.94 28.70
C LYS A 257 15.64 -3.16 28.01
N GLY A 258 14.85 -2.37 28.76
CA GLY A 258 13.73 -1.61 28.22
C GLY A 258 12.56 -2.47 27.76
N THR A 259 12.48 -3.74 28.16
CA THR A 259 11.46 -4.70 27.71
C THR A 259 10.06 -4.26 28.13
N PHE A 260 9.91 -3.60 29.29
CA PHE A 260 8.63 -3.02 29.73
C PHE A 260 8.11 -1.88 28.85
N LYS A 261 9.00 -1.17 28.13
CA LYS A 261 8.63 -0.11 27.18
C LYS A 261 8.29 -0.66 25.80
N GLN A 262 8.97 -1.73 25.39
CA GLN A 262 8.75 -2.41 24.10
C GLN A 262 7.72 -3.55 24.19
N ASN A 263 7.02 -3.68 25.33
CA ASN A 263 6.12 -4.79 25.59
C ASN A 263 4.95 -4.79 24.59
N SER A 264 4.98 -5.71 23.63
CA SER A 264 3.92 -5.93 22.63
C SER A 264 2.61 -6.45 23.23
N LEU A 265 2.64 -6.92 24.49
CA LEU A 265 1.47 -7.33 25.27
C LEU A 265 0.80 -6.16 25.99
N ARG A 266 1.36 -4.93 25.95
CA ARG A 266 0.57 -3.75 26.33
C ARG A 266 -0.54 -3.58 25.29
N GLY A 267 -1.77 -3.47 25.77
CA GLY A 267 -2.91 -3.14 24.91
C GLY A 267 -2.58 -1.89 24.09
N LYS A 268 -2.78 -1.98 22.77
CA LYS A 268 -2.69 -0.80 21.91
C LYS A 268 -3.70 0.24 22.41
N PRO A 269 -3.37 1.54 22.42
CA PRO A 269 -4.36 2.57 22.73
C PRO A 269 -5.58 2.36 21.82
N ILE A 270 -6.77 2.44 22.41
CA ILE A 270 -8.02 2.28 21.66
C ILE A 270 -7.98 3.31 20.51
N PRO A 271 -8.13 2.90 19.25
CA PRO A 271 -8.14 3.84 18.15
C PRO A 271 -9.34 4.78 18.35
N TYR A 272 -9.04 6.07 18.50
CA TYR A 272 -10.04 7.11 18.56
C TYR A 272 -10.64 7.27 17.17
N ASP A 273 -11.95 7.09 17.05
CA ASP A 273 -12.63 7.31 15.79
C ASP A 273 -12.89 8.82 15.66
N SER A 274 -12.40 9.42 14.58
CA SER A 274 -12.54 10.86 14.34
C SER A 274 -14.01 11.31 14.29
N ASN A 275 -14.93 10.39 13.98
CA ASN A 275 -16.36 10.66 13.93
C ASN A 275 -17.02 10.75 15.32
N GLU A 276 -16.35 10.35 16.42
CA GLU A 276 -16.87 10.50 17.79
C GLU A 276 -17.06 11.97 18.19
N GLY A 277 -16.25 12.87 17.60
CA GLY A 277 -16.34 14.31 17.82
C GLY A 277 -17.28 15.03 16.85
N ASN A 278 -17.98 14.32 15.96
CA ASN A 278 -18.87 14.95 14.99
C ASN A 278 -20.17 15.38 15.68
N ALA A 279 -20.42 16.70 15.71
CA ALA A 279 -21.62 17.29 16.31
C ALA A 279 -22.93 16.91 15.59
N HIS A 280 -22.86 16.41 14.36
CA HIS A 280 -24.03 16.05 13.55
C HIS A 280 -24.46 14.58 13.69
N LEU A 281 -23.68 13.75 14.35
CA LEU A 281 -24.04 12.36 14.64
C LEU A 281 -24.40 12.27 16.11
N GLN A 282 -25.59 11.76 16.40
CA GLN A 282 -25.92 11.44 17.78
C GLN A 282 -25.04 10.29 18.28
N ARG A 283 -24.81 10.21 19.59
CA ARG A 283 -23.90 9.21 20.18
C ARG A 283 -24.38 7.79 19.87
N GLU A 284 -25.69 7.59 19.82
CA GLU A 284 -26.38 6.35 19.48
C GLU A 284 -26.12 5.96 18.02
N GLU A 285 -26.31 6.89 17.08
CA GLU A 285 -26.06 6.70 15.65
C GLU A 285 -24.58 6.39 15.38
N PHE A 286 -23.68 7.08 16.09
CA PHE A 286 -22.25 6.81 16.04
C PHE A 286 -21.94 5.37 16.48
N ILE A 287 -22.45 4.94 17.63
CA ILE A 287 -22.23 3.58 18.14
C ILE A 287 -22.83 2.54 17.18
N LEU A 288 -24.02 2.79 16.65
CA LEU A 288 -24.69 1.91 15.70
C LEU A 288 -23.89 1.79 14.41
N ASN A 289 -23.47 2.90 13.80
CA ASN A 289 -22.63 2.92 12.61
C ASN A 289 -21.30 2.19 12.86
N ARG A 290 -20.69 2.35 14.05
CA ARG A 290 -19.47 1.62 14.44
C ARG A 290 -19.73 0.12 14.57
N MET A 291 -20.88 -0.30 15.09
CA MET A 291 -21.25 -1.73 15.15
C MET A 291 -21.45 -2.31 13.76
N VAL A 292 -22.13 -1.59 12.86
CA VAL A 292 -22.34 -1.98 11.46
C VAL A 292 -21.00 -2.11 10.72
N GLN A 293 -20.11 -1.13 10.89
CA GLN A 293 -18.75 -1.16 10.33
C GLN A 293 -17.92 -2.32 10.90
N ARG A 294 -17.99 -2.60 12.20
CA ARG A 294 -17.29 -3.75 12.83
C ARG A 294 -17.81 -5.10 12.32
N GLN A 295 -19.09 -5.19 12.02
CA GLN A 295 -19.69 -6.37 11.42
C GLN A 295 -19.42 -6.47 9.91
N ASN A 296 -18.74 -5.48 9.32
CA ASN A 296 -18.58 -5.30 7.87
C ASN A 296 -19.91 -5.39 7.10
N ALA A 297 -21.01 -5.05 7.76
CA ALA A 297 -22.34 -5.10 7.17
C ALA A 297 -22.53 -3.82 6.35
N ALA A 298 -22.72 -3.95 5.04
CA ALA A 298 -23.08 -2.81 4.22
C ALA A 298 -24.60 -2.59 4.35
N PRO A 299 -25.09 -1.33 4.25
CA PRO A 299 -26.52 -1.10 4.17
C PRO A 299 -27.13 -1.92 3.01
N PRO A 300 -28.35 -2.47 3.14
CA PRO A 300 -28.92 -3.38 2.15
C PRO A 300 -28.93 -2.83 0.71
N PHE A 301 -29.18 -1.52 0.55
CA PHE A 301 -29.14 -0.89 -0.77
C PHE A 301 -27.73 -0.88 -1.37
N VAL A 302 -26.67 -0.82 -0.56
CA VAL A 302 -25.28 -0.82 -1.04
C VAL A 302 -24.92 -2.20 -1.59
N GLU A 303 -25.32 -3.27 -0.93
CA GLU A 303 -25.14 -4.65 -1.42
C GLU A 303 -25.86 -4.85 -2.75
N MET A 304 -27.14 -4.46 -2.82
CA MET A 304 -27.91 -4.51 -4.07
C MET A 304 -27.31 -3.63 -5.17
N ASN A 305 -26.67 -2.51 -4.82
CA ASN A 305 -25.97 -1.68 -5.79
C ASN A 305 -24.78 -2.42 -6.41
N MET A 306 -24.01 -3.13 -5.58
CA MET A 306 -22.89 -3.94 -6.04
C MET A 306 -23.36 -5.07 -6.95
N ASP A 307 -24.43 -5.76 -6.58
CA ASP A 307 -25.01 -6.84 -7.39
C ASP A 307 -25.57 -6.33 -8.71
N MET A 308 -26.35 -5.25 -8.70
CA MET A 308 -26.85 -4.60 -9.92
C MET A 308 -25.69 -4.18 -10.83
N LYS A 309 -24.65 -3.53 -10.31
CA LYS A 309 -23.48 -3.13 -11.11
C LYS A 309 -22.73 -4.33 -11.67
N LYS A 310 -22.67 -5.43 -10.93
CA LYS A 310 -22.05 -6.68 -11.38
C LYS A 310 -22.84 -7.29 -12.54
N GLU A 311 -24.17 -7.33 -12.45
CA GLU A 311 -25.04 -7.77 -13.54
C GLU A 311 -24.92 -6.86 -14.77
N GLU A 312 -24.92 -5.54 -14.56
CA GLU A 312 -24.72 -4.57 -15.62
C GLU A 312 -23.40 -4.82 -16.35
N ARG A 313 -22.30 -4.93 -15.59
CA ARG A 313 -20.97 -5.19 -16.17
C ARG A 313 -20.91 -6.52 -16.91
N ALA A 314 -21.48 -7.58 -16.34
CA ALA A 314 -21.52 -8.90 -16.98
C ALA A 314 -22.30 -8.86 -18.29
N LEU A 315 -23.45 -8.17 -18.32
CA LEU A 315 -24.24 -8.01 -19.54
C LEU A 315 -23.48 -7.24 -20.61
N ARG A 316 -22.84 -6.12 -20.24
CA ARG A 316 -22.00 -5.34 -21.15
C ARG A 316 -20.89 -6.21 -21.74
N GLN A 317 -20.16 -6.93 -20.89
CA GLN A 317 -19.07 -7.82 -21.31
C GLN A 317 -19.54 -8.93 -22.25
N ASN A 318 -20.70 -9.55 -21.98
CA ASN A 318 -21.25 -10.60 -22.83
C ASN A 318 -21.60 -10.09 -24.22
N ILE A 319 -22.25 -8.93 -24.30
CA ILE A 319 -22.62 -8.29 -25.58
C ILE A 319 -21.37 -7.86 -26.33
N GLN A 320 -20.39 -7.24 -25.65
CA GLN A 320 -19.11 -6.84 -26.24
C GLN A 320 -18.34 -8.04 -26.80
N ALA A 321 -18.24 -9.12 -26.04
CA ALA A 321 -17.54 -10.33 -26.49
C ALA A 321 -18.21 -10.94 -27.73
N ALA A 322 -19.54 -11.06 -27.73
CA ALA A 322 -20.28 -11.57 -28.89
C ALA A 322 -20.10 -10.67 -30.12
N TRP A 323 -20.12 -9.35 -29.93
CA TRP A 323 -19.89 -8.36 -30.97
C TRP A 323 -18.48 -8.44 -31.56
N ILE A 324 -17.45 -8.48 -30.70
CA ILE A 324 -16.04 -8.57 -31.12
C ILE A 324 -15.79 -9.87 -31.88
N CYS A 325 -16.32 -11.00 -31.40
CA CYS A 325 -16.22 -12.27 -32.12
C CYS A 325 -16.86 -12.19 -33.51
N ARG A 326 -18.04 -11.57 -33.62
CA ARG A 326 -18.73 -11.37 -34.91
C ARG A 326 -17.91 -10.51 -35.86
N ALA A 327 -17.30 -9.43 -35.36
CA ALA A 327 -16.45 -8.54 -36.13
C ALA A 327 -15.19 -9.22 -36.66
N ILE A 328 -14.54 -10.05 -35.83
CA ILE A 328 -13.36 -10.82 -36.24
C ILE A 328 -13.73 -11.85 -37.32
N LEU A 329 -14.86 -12.54 -37.16
CA LEU A 329 -15.35 -13.48 -38.18
C LEU A 329 -15.62 -12.79 -39.51
N ASP A 330 -16.20 -11.59 -39.50
CA ASP A 330 -16.45 -10.82 -40.72
C ASP A 330 -15.14 -10.34 -41.37
N LEU A 331 -14.18 -9.90 -40.56
CA LEU A 331 -12.84 -9.50 -41.01
C LEU A 331 -12.11 -10.65 -41.71
N GLU A 332 -12.25 -11.88 -41.20
CA GLU A 332 -11.68 -13.08 -41.82
C GLU A 332 -12.42 -13.48 -43.09
N ALA A 333 -13.75 -13.44 -43.09
CA ALA A 333 -14.56 -13.80 -44.25
C ALA A 333 -14.32 -12.87 -45.43
N ASN A 334 -14.15 -11.57 -45.19
CA ASN A 334 -13.95 -10.56 -46.22
C ASN A 334 -12.48 -10.40 -46.65
N ALA A 335 -11.55 -11.14 -46.04
CA ALA A 335 -10.10 -11.04 -46.26
C ALA A 335 -9.53 -9.61 -46.18
N ALA A 336 -10.24 -8.70 -45.49
CA ALA A 336 -9.95 -7.27 -45.40
C ALA A 336 -8.61 -7.00 -44.68
N TYR A 337 -8.12 -7.98 -43.93
CA TYR A 337 -6.85 -7.95 -43.21
C TYR A 337 -5.61 -7.77 -44.11
N SER A 338 -5.71 -8.01 -45.41
CA SER A 338 -4.56 -7.94 -46.33
C SER A 338 -3.96 -6.53 -46.45
N SER A 339 -4.75 -5.49 -46.21
CA SER A 339 -4.31 -4.08 -46.26
C SER A 339 -4.08 -3.44 -44.88
N MET A 340 -4.35 -4.20 -43.81
CA MET A 340 -4.39 -3.68 -42.44
C MET A 340 -3.14 -4.06 -41.64
N GLU A 341 -2.76 -3.19 -40.72
CA GLU A 341 -1.64 -3.43 -39.80
C GLU A 341 -2.11 -3.41 -38.34
N PRO A 342 -1.45 -4.20 -37.46
CA PRO A 342 -1.82 -4.23 -36.05
C PRO A 342 -1.51 -2.90 -35.36
N VAL A 343 -2.50 -2.39 -34.61
CA VAL A 343 -2.41 -1.20 -33.76
C VAL A 343 -2.27 -1.61 -32.29
N VAL A 344 -1.46 -0.86 -31.53
CA VAL A 344 -1.37 -1.01 -30.07
C VAL A 344 -2.29 0.03 -29.43
N VAL A 345 -3.14 -0.43 -28.51
CA VAL A 345 -4.00 0.43 -27.70
C VAL A 345 -3.27 0.71 -26.40
N HIS A 346 -3.04 1.98 -26.09
CA HIS A 346 -2.42 2.42 -24.85
C HIS A 346 -3.52 2.76 -23.85
N TRP A 347 -3.63 1.96 -22.80
CA TRP A 347 -4.58 2.17 -21.72
C TRP A 347 -3.96 3.07 -20.65
N ILE A 348 -4.67 4.14 -20.29
CA ILE A 348 -4.28 5.07 -19.24
C ILE A 348 -5.07 4.69 -17.98
N GLU A 349 -4.39 4.03 -17.05
CA GLU A 349 -4.95 3.64 -15.76
C GLU A 349 -5.05 4.88 -14.86
N ASN A 350 -6.20 5.55 -14.90
CA ASN A 350 -6.57 6.57 -13.91
C ASN A 350 -7.46 5.91 -12.84
N ASP A 351 -6.97 5.80 -11.60
CA ASP A 351 -7.72 5.26 -10.45
C ASP A 351 -9.07 5.98 -10.19
N ALA A 352 -9.27 7.15 -10.81
CA ALA A 352 -10.41 8.04 -10.58
C ALA A 352 -11.49 8.00 -11.69
N SER A 353 -11.35 7.19 -12.75
CA SER A 353 -12.31 7.24 -13.85
C SER A 353 -13.64 6.55 -13.46
N PRO A 354 -14.80 7.23 -13.52
CA PRO A 354 -16.10 6.63 -13.17
C PRO A 354 -16.60 5.55 -14.15
N SER A 355 -15.87 5.37 -15.25
CA SER A 355 -16.23 4.52 -16.38
C SER A 355 -15.66 3.11 -16.20
N ASP A 356 -16.38 2.08 -16.67
CA ASP A 356 -15.88 0.70 -16.62
C ASP A 356 -14.66 0.45 -17.54
N ILE A 357 -14.35 1.37 -18.45
CA ILE A 357 -13.23 1.29 -19.40
C ILE A 357 -12.26 2.45 -19.13
N PRO A 358 -10.95 2.20 -19.02
CA PRO A 358 -9.96 3.25 -18.81
C PRO A 358 -9.83 4.14 -20.05
N GLU A 359 -9.31 5.35 -19.86
CA GLU A 359 -8.97 6.23 -20.97
C GLU A 359 -7.97 5.53 -21.90
N PHE A 360 -8.08 5.79 -23.20
CA PHE A 360 -7.26 5.11 -24.20
C PHE A 360 -6.70 6.08 -25.23
N THR A 361 -5.50 5.78 -25.73
CA THR A 361 -4.90 6.43 -26.89
C THR A 361 -4.46 5.38 -27.91
N PHE A 362 -4.43 5.77 -29.19
CA PHE A 362 -3.96 4.93 -30.29
C PHE A 362 -2.78 5.59 -30.98
N ASP A 363 -1.75 4.80 -31.27
CA ASP A 363 -0.62 5.23 -32.09
C ASP A 363 -0.84 4.73 -33.52
N ALA A 364 -1.42 5.58 -34.37
CA ALA A 364 -1.69 5.26 -35.78
C ALA A 364 -0.83 6.11 -36.71
N HIS A 365 0.33 5.59 -37.07
CA HIS A 365 1.29 6.27 -37.94
C HIS A 365 1.20 5.77 -39.38
N THR A 366 1.03 4.46 -39.58
CA THR A 366 0.97 3.83 -40.90
C THR A 366 -0.44 3.88 -41.51
N ASP A 367 -0.54 3.91 -42.83
CA ASP A 367 -1.84 3.88 -43.53
C ASP A 367 -2.61 2.58 -43.31
N GLY A 368 -1.92 1.44 -43.12
CA GLY A 368 -2.54 0.18 -42.72
C GLY A 368 -3.13 0.21 -41.31
N GLN A 369 -2.54 0.99 -40.39
CA GLN A 369 -3.05 1.20 -39.04
C GLN A 369 -4.30 2.11 -39.06
N LYS A 370 -4.26 3.19 -39.85
CA LYS A 370 -5.42 4.06 -40.07
C LYS A 370 -6.60 3.31 -40.69
N SER A 371 -6.31 2.41 -41.63
CA SER A 371 -7.33 1.57 -42.29
C SER A 371 -8.03 0.62 -41.31
N LEU A 372 -7.30 0.02 -40.37
CA LEU A 372 -7.88 -0.81 -39.30
C LEU A 372 -8.84 0.01 -38.41
N ILE A 373 -8.43 1.23 -38.03
CA ILE A 373 -9.24 2.11 -37.19
C ILE A 373 -10.50 2.56 -37.93
N ALA A 374 -10.38 2.92 -39.21
CA ALA A 374 -11.52 3.27 -40.05
C ALA A 374 -12.50 2.09 -40.16
N TRP A 375 -11.99 0.90 -40.45
CA TRP A 375 -12.80 -0.32 -40.48
C TRP A 375 -13.54 -0.56 -39.15
N ALA A 376 -12.86 -0.45 -38.02
CA ALA A 376 -13.48 -0.66 -36.71
C ALA A 376 -14.56 0.38 -36.38
N ARG A 377 -14.46 1.61 -36.90
CA ARG A 377 -15.49 2.66 -36.72
C ARG A 377 -16.71 2.41 -37.60
N ASP A 378 -16.48 1.96 -38.83
CA ASP A 378 -17.53 1.75 -39.81
C ASP A 378 -18.23 0.40 -39.64
N PHE A 379 -17.62 -0.52 -38.89
CA PHE A 379 -18.18 -1.85 -38.64
C PHE A 379 -19.50 -1.76 -37.86
N ARG A 380 -20.61 -1.97 -38.58
CA ARG A 380 -21.97 -2.13 -38.04
C ARG A 380 -22.68 -3.25 -38.78
N ASP A 381 -23.17 -4.23 -38.05
CA ASP A 381 -23.81 -5.43 -38.57
C ASP A 381 -25.26 -5.44 -38.10
N GLY A 382 -26.14 -4.92 -38.97
CA GLY A 382 -27.57 -4.89 -38.71
C GLY A 382 -28.21 -6.29 -38.66
N ARG A 383 -27.59 -7.30 -39.30
CA ARG A 383 -28.10 -8.68 -39.26
C ARG A 383 -27.91 -9.29 -37.89
N TRP A 384 -26.71 -9.11 -37.31
CA TRP A 384 -26.43 -9.56 -35.95
C TRP A 384 -27.36 -8.91 -34.91
N VAL A 385 -27.57 -7.59 -35.02
CA VAL A 385 -28.49 -6.88 -34.11
C VAL A 385 -29.92 -7.42 -34.22
N TYR A 386 -30.35 -7.78 -35.43
CA TYR A 386 -31.67 -8.38 -35.67
C TYR A 386 -31.77 -9.79 -35.08
N GLU A 387 -30.77 -10.64 -35.32
CA GLU A 387 -30.73 -12.01 -34.79
C GLU A 387 -30.72 -12.03 -33.25
N GLN A 388 -29.94 -11.15 -32.64
CA GLN A 388 -29.80 -11.07 -31.18
C GLN A 388 -30.87 -10.20 -30.50
N ARG A 389 -31.86 -9.69 -31.25
CA ARG A 389 -32.87 -8.74 -30.74
C ARG A 389 -33.62 -9.28 -29.51
N ASN A 390 -34.00 -10.57 -29.55
CA ASN A 390 -34.79 -11.21 -28.50
C ASN A 390 -33.97 -11.38 -27.22
N TYR A 391 -32.70 -11.77 -27.39
CA TYR A 391 -31.75 -11.89 -26.29
C TYR A 391 -31.50 -10.53 -25.63
N HIS A 392 -31.18 -9.50 -26.42
CA HIS A 392 -30.94 -8.16 -25.89
C HIS A 392 -32.16 -7.58 -25.18
N GLU A 393 -33.35 -7.81 -25.72
CA GLU A 393 -34.60 -7.37 -25.10
C GLU A 393 -34.83 -8.03 -23.74
N ALA A 394 -34.74 -9.36 -23.67
CA ALA A 394 -34.89 -10.10 -22.42
C ALA A 394 -33.82 -9.71 -21.39
N ALA A 395 -32.56 -9.54 -21.82
CA ALA A 395 -31.47 -9.19 -20.92
C ALA A 395 -31.59 -7.77 -20.35
N VAL A 396 -31.98 -6.79 -21.18
CA VAL A 396 -32.24 -5.42 -20.70
C VAL A 396 -33.48 -5.37 -19.80
N GLN A 397 -34.51 -6.17 -20.09
CA GLN A 397 -35.67 -6.30 -19.19
C GLN A 397 -35.26 -6.88 -17.83
N GLN A 398 -34.41 -7.91 -17.79
CA GLN A 398 -33.88 -8.47 -16.54
C GLN A 398 -33.09 -7.43 -15.75
N LEU A 399 -32.17 -6.69 -16.40
CA LEU A 399 -31.42 -5.62 -15.75
C LEU A 399 -32.35 -4.52 -15.21
N ASN A 400 -33.38 -4.15 -15.96
CA ASN A 400 -34.38 -3.18 -15.50
C ASN A 400 -35.19 -3.69 -14.29
N GLN A 401 -35.45 -5.00 -14.20
CA GLN A 401 -36.08 -5.58 -13.01
C GLN A 401 -35.17 -5.47 -11.78
N THR A 402 -33.86 -5.69 -11.92
CA THR A 402 -32.92 -5.55 -10.80
C THR A 402 -32.71 -4.09 -10.39
N ILE A 403 -32.71 -3.17 -11.35
CA ILE A 403 -32.76 -1.72 -11.07
C ILE A 403 -34.04 -1.33 -10.31
N ARG A 404 -35.21 -1.86 -10.69
CA ARG A 404 -36.46 -1.62 -9.95
C ARG A 404 -36.39 -2.11 -8.51
N ARG A 405 -35.86 -3.32 -8.30
CA ARG A 405 -35.64 -3.88 -6.95
C ARG A 405 -34.71 -3.00 -6.12
N TYR A 406 -33.60 -2.55 -6.71
CA TYR A 406 -32.67 -1.63 -6.09
C TYR A 406 -33.34 -0.29 -5.72
N ASN A 407 -34.07 0.33 -6.66
CA ASN A 407 -34.72 1.62 -6.46
C ASN A 407 -35.78 1.63 -5.35
N ASN A 408 -36.41 0.47 -5.10
CA ASN A 408 -37.38 0.33 -4.01
C ASN A 408 -36.73 0.48 -2.63
N ILE A 409 -35.48 0.02 -2.48
CA ILE A 409 -34.75 0.03 -1.20
C ILE A 409 -33.80 1.23 -1.09
N ALA A 410 -33.38 1.79 -2.23
CA ALA A 410 -32.46 2.91 -2.29
C ALA A 410 -33.12 4.25 -1.89
N PRO A 411 -32.40 5.12 -1.16
CA PRO A 411 -32.85 6.49 -0.91
C PRO A 411 -32.93 7.30 -2.21
N TYR A 412 -33.75 8.36 -2.22
CA TYR A 412 -34.08 9.12 -3.44
C TYR A 412 -32.86 9.55 -4.27
N PHE A 413 -31.79 10.02 -3.61
CA PHE A 413 -30.57 10.48 -4.29
C PHE A 413 -29.74 9.35 -4.93
N ALA A 414 -29.93 8.10 -4.51
CA ALA A 414 -29.18 6.95 -4.99
C ALA A 414 -29.90 6.15 -6.09
N ARG A 415 -31.17 6.48 -6.38
CA ARG A 415 -31.99 5.78 -7.37
C ARG A 415 -31.41 5.92 -8.78
N ARG A 416 -31.60 4.88 -9.60
CA ARG A 416 -31.09 4.75 -10.97
C ARG A 416 -32.22 4.80 -11.99
N LEU A 417 -31.91 5.29 -13.19
CA LEU A 417 -32.85 5.30 -14.31
C LEU A 417 -32.89 3.93 -14.99
N LEU A 418 -34.02 3.61 -15.61
CA LEU A 418 -34.17 2.39 -16.41
C LEU A 418 -33.52 2.57 -17.79
N TYR A 419 -32.96 1.49 -18.30
CA TYR A 419 -32.34 1.48 -19.62
C TYR A 419 -33.37 1.20 -20.72
N THR A 420 -33.25 1.94 -21.82
CA THR A 420 -33.90 1.55 -23.09
C THR A 420 -33.01 0.57 -23.83
N LYS A 421 -33.62 -0.40 -24.54
CA LYS A 421 -32.86 -1.41 -25.30
C LYS A 421 -31.89 -0.76 -26.29
N GLN A 422 -32.36 0.20 -27.08
CA GLN A 422 -31.57 0.85 -28.12
C GLN A 422 -30.41 1.65 -27.54
N GLY A 423 -30.68 2.48 -26.51
CA GLY A 423 -29.64 3.30 -25.88
C GLY A 423 -28.57 2.45 -25.20
N PHE A 424 -28.97 1.36 -24.53
CA PHE A 424 -28.03 0.46 -23.88
C PHE A 424 -27.12 -0.24 -24.89
N ILE A 425 -27.68 -0.78 -25.98
CA ILE A 425 -26.87 -1.46 -27.01
C ILE A 425 -25.90 -0.47 -27.66
N GLN A 426 -26.35 0.73 -28.04
CA GLN A 426 -25.48 1.74 -28.65
C GLN A 426 -24.30 2.10 -27.74
N ASP A 427 -24.57 2.42 -26.47
CA ASP A 427 -23.53 2.72 -25.48
C ASP A 427 -22.56 1.55 -25.29
N VAL A 428 -23.04 0.30 -25.32
CA VAL A 428 -22.19 -0.89 -25.23
C VAL A 428 -21.29 -1.07 -26.46
N LEU A 429 -21.83 -0.83 -27.66
CA LEU A 429 -21.10 -0.96 -28.92
C LEU A 429 -20.04 0.15 -29.07
N ASP A 430 -20.38 1.39 -28.71
CA ASP A 430 -19.44 2.52 -28.73
C ASP A 430 -18.27 2.26 -27.77
N ARG A 431 -18.55 1.69 -26.60
CA ARG A 431 -17.54 1.24 -25.62
C ARG A 431 -16.73 0.02 -26.09
N ALA A 432 -17.27 -0.79 -27.01
CA ALA A 432 -16.56 -1.95 -27.55
C ALA A 432 -15.45 -1.55 -28.55
N PHE A 433 -15.49 -0.32 -29.08
CA PHE A 433 -14.58 0.15 -30.12
C PHE A 433 -13.07 -0.03 -29.82
N PRO A 434 -12.51 0.46 -28.69
CA PRO A 434 -11.09 0.26 -28.40
C PRO A 434 -10.74 -1.23 -28.19
N LEU A 435 -11.66 -2.01 -27.60
CA LEU A 435 -11.49 -3.45 -27.39
C LEU A 435 -11.50 -4.22 -28.72
N LEU A 436 -12.29 -3.78 -29.68
CA LEU A 436 -12.35 -4.35 -31.03
C LEU A 436 -11.02 -4.14 -31.76
N ILE A 437 -10.42 -2.95 -31.66
CA ILE A 437 -9.10 -2.66 -32.26
C ILE A 437 -8.02 -3.56 -31.66
N GLU A 438 -8.03 -3.73 -30.33
CA GLU A 438 -7.07 -4.61 -29.65
C GLU A 438 -7.24 -6.08 -30.08
N ALA A 439 -8.47 -6.56 -30.14
CA ALA A 439 -8.76 -7.94 -30.53
C ALA A 439 -8.43 -8.20 -32.01
N ALA A 440 -8.77 -7.27 -32.90
CA ALA A 440 -8.44 -7.35 -34.32
C ALA A 440 -6.91 -7.29 -34.53
N SER A 441 -6.20 -6.39 -33.83
CA SER A 441 -4.74 -6.30 -33.94
C SER A 441 -4.05 -7.56 -33.41
N ALA A 442 -4.55 -8.17 -32.33
CA ALA A 442 -4.06 -9.46 -31.84
C ALA A 442 -4.26 -10.57 -32.87
N ARG A 443 -5.41 -10.60 -33.57
CA ARG A 443 -5.67 -11.56 -34.64
C ARG A 443 -4.74 -11.37 -35.83
N LEU A 444 -4.51 -10.13 -36.27
CA LEU A 444 -3.56 -9.79 -37.35
C LEU A 444 -2.14 -10.26 -37.02
N ARG A 445 -1.65 -10.01 -35.81
CA ARG A 445 -0.34 -10.51 -35.36
C ARG A 445 -0.26 -12.02 -35.45
N GLY A 446 -1.32 -12.73 -35.05
CA GLY A 446 -1.41 -14.19 -35.15
C GLY A 446 -1.31 -14.69 -36.60
N LEU A 447 -2.03 -14.06 -37.53
CA LEU A 447 -1.97 -14.40 -38.96
C LEU A 447 -0.59 -14.14 -39.56
N GLN A 448 0.04 -13.02 -39.22
CA GLN A 448 1.40 -12.69 -39.66
C GLN A 448 2.44 -13.70 -39.15
N GLN A 449 2.32 -14.13 -37.89
CA GLN A 449 3.19 -15.17 -37.32
C GLN A 449 2.98 -16.53 -37.99
N ALA A 450 1.74 -16.90 -38.30
CA ALA A 450 1.44 -18.15 -39.01
C ALA A 450 2.07 -18.17 -40.42
N LYS A 451 1.93 -17.07 -41.18
CA LYS A 451 2.55 -16.93 -42.51
C LYS A 451 4.09 -17.06 -42.46
N ARG A 452 4.73 -16.45 -41.46
CA ARG A 452 6.19 -16.58 -41.25
C ARG A 452 6.62 -18.03 -40.95
N LYS A 453 5.81 -18.80 -40.21
CA LYS A 453 6.10 -20.21 -39.91
C LYS A 453 5.93 -21.14 -41.12
N THR A 454 5.05 -20.81 -42.06
CA THR A 454 4.85 -21.62 -43.28
C THR A 454 5.91 -21.38 -44.35
N THR A 455 6.63 -20.25 -44.29
CA THR A 455 7.67 -19.87 -45.25
C THR A 455 9.09 -20.30 -44.85
N VAL A 456 9.28 -20.72 -43.60
CA VAL A 456 10.51 -21.30 -43.05
C VAL A 456 10.34 -22.81 -43.01
#